data_AF-A0AA36EA44-F1
#
_entry.id   AF-A0AA36EA44-F1
#
_cell.length_a   1.000
_cell.length_b   1.000
_cell.length_c   1.000
_cell.angle_alpha   90.00
_cell.angle_beta   90.00
_cell.angle_gamma   90.00
#
_symmetry.space_group_name_H-M   'P 1'
#
loop_
_entity.id
_entity.type
_entity.pdbx_description
1 polymer ?
#
loop_
_entity_poly.entity_id
_entity_poly.type
_entity_poly.pdbx_seq_one_letter_code
_entity_poly.pdbx_strand_id
1 'polypeptide(L)'
;MENFQSLFESNIAKANEVISSLGSTLKMEKAKLKQAHSGLEKDNVELNSSISSKIMKLQDDLATMTVMKSCISDVNALLLDIIETCDSMIPITLKKHLSEKLRPVFTMLHRPKGVPESGSILKQRGKGVKQSKKEIPRPSVKPTFKPKSEAKRS
;
A
#
# COMPACT_ATOMS: atom_id res chain seq x y z
N MET A 1 -55.83 -13.02 -44.58
CA MET A 1 -54.66 -12.20 -44.96
C MET A 1 -54.41 -11.09 -43.93
N GLU A 2 -55.46 -10.46 -43.39
CA GLU A 2 -55.39 -9.37 -42.39
C GLU A 2 -54.59 -9.68 -41.11
N ASN A 3 -54.67 -10.90 -40.56
CA ASN A 3 -53.95 -11.27 -39.33
C ASN A 3 -52.40 -11.25 -39.48
N PHE A 4 -51.89 -11.53 -40.69
CA PHE A 4 -50.45 -11.47 -40.94
C PHE A 4 -49.95 -10.02 -41.04
N GLN A 5 -50.74 -9.14 -41.64
CA GLN A 5 -50.45 -7.71 -41.74
C GLN A 5 -50.32 -7.08 -40.35
N SER A 6 -51.29 -7.35 -39.46
CA SER A 6 -51.29 -6.80 -38.10
C SER A 6 -50.11 -7.33 -37.26
N LEU A 7 -49.76 -8.61 -37.41
CA LEU A 7 -48.59 -9.18 -36.72
C LEU A 7 -47.29 -8.52 -37.19
N PHE A 8 -47.16 -8.28 -38.49
CA PHE A 8 -45.99 -7.62 -39.07
C PHE A 8 -45.85 -6.18 -38.57
N GLU A 9 -46.93 -5.39 -38.60
CA GLU A 9 -46.95 -4.01 -38.09
C GLU A 9 -46.62 -3.95 -36.59
N SER A 10 -47.19 -4.84 -35.78
CA SER A 10 -46.86 -4.98 -34.35
C SER A 10 -45.37 -5.27 -34.13
N ASN A 11 -44.80 -6.17 -34.93
CA ASN A 11 -43.38 -6.52 -34.79
C ASN A 11 -42.46 -5.37 -35.18
N ILE A 12 -42.80 -4.61 -36.23
CA ILE A 12 -42.08 -3.38 -36.59
C ILE A 12 -42.13 -2.37 -35.44
N ALA A 13 -43.32 -2.14 -34.86
CA ALA A 13 -43.47 -1.22 -33.74
C ALA A 13 -42.58 -1.60 -32.56
N LYS A 14 -42.59 -2.89 -32.16
CA LYS A 14 -41.72 -3.41 -31.09
C LYS A 14 -40.24 -3.26 -31.43
N ALA A 15 -39.84 -3.55 -32.67
CA ALA A 15 -38.46 -3.38 -33.09
C ALA A 15 -38.00 -1.92 -32.97
N ASN A 16 -38.84 -0.98 -33.40
CA ASN A 16 -38.56 0.46 -33.31
C ASN A 16 -38.49 0.96 -31.86
N GLU A 17 -39.34 0.43 -30.98
CA GLU A 17 -39.29 0.73 -29.55
C GLU A 17 -37.97 0.26 -28.92
N VAL A 18 -37.57 -0.99 -29.20
CA VAL A 18 -36.29 -1.55 -28.74
C VAL A 18 -35.11 -0.74 -29.28
N ILE A 19 -35.12 -0.38 -30.56
CA ILE A 19 -34.06 0.46 -31.17
C ILE A 19 -33.97 1.81 -30.47
N SER A 20 -35.11 2.45 -30.17
CA SER A 20 -35.16 3.74 -29.49
C SER A 20 -34.62 3.65 -28.06
N SER A 21 -35.03 2.62 -27.31
CA SER A 21 -34.56 2.35 -25.95
C SER A 21 -33.05 2.08 -25.90
N LEU A 22 -32.55 1.25 -26.83
CA LEU A 22 -31.12 0.98 -26.97
C LEU A 22 -30.33 2.24 -27.31
N GLY A 23 -30.85 3.06 -28.24
CA GLY A 23 -30.24 4.34 -28.60
C GLY A 23 -30.15 5.31 -27.41
N SER A 24 -31.18 5.39 -26.59
CA SER A 24 -31.18 6.17 -25.34
C SER A 24 -30.14 5.64 -24.34
N THR A 25 -30.11 4.33 -24.12
CA THR A 25 -29.18 3.65 -23.20
C THR A 25 -27.73 3.87 -23.62
N LEU A 26 -27.40 3.71 -24.91
CA LEU A 26 -26.06 3.93 -25.43
C LEU A 26 -25.60 5.38 -25.28
N LYS A 27 -26.49 6.36 -25.48
CA LYS A 27 -26.17 7.78 -25.24
C LYS A 27 -25.85 8.05 -23.77
N MET A 28 -26.63 7.49 -22.86
CA MET A 28 -26.41 7.61 -21.43
C MET A 28 -25.08 6.96 -21.00
N GLU A 29 -24.81 5.72 -21.41
CA GLU A 29 -23.56 5.03 -21.09
C GLU A 29 -22.34 5.74 -21.67
N LYS A 30 -22.44 6.29 -22.89
CA LYS A 30 -21.40 7.13 -23.48
C LYS A 30 -21.10 8.37 -22.63
N ALA A 31 -22.12 9.01 -22.07
CA ALA A 31 -21.94 10.16 -21.18
C ALA A 31 -21.27 9.76 -19.86
N LYS A 32 -21.71 8.66 -19.24
CA LYS A 32 -21.08 8.11 -18.02
C LYS A 32 -19.62 7.75 -18.25
N LEU A 33 -19.29 7.11 -19.36
CA LEU A 33 -17.92 6.74 -19.71
C LEU A 33 -17.03 7.99 -19.86
N LYS A 34 -17.52 9.04 -20.53
CA LYS A 34 -16.79 10.31 -20.63
C LYS A 34 -16.55 10.95 -19.26
N GLN A 35 -17.56 10.94 -18.41
CA GLN A 35 -17.44 11.47 -17.04
C GLN A 35 -16.40 10.68 -16.23
N ALA A 36 -16.45 9.34 -16.28
CA ALA A 36 -15.48 8.48 -15.61
C ALA A 36 -14.06 8.71 -16.12
N HIS A 37 -13.87 8.87 -17.44
CA HIS A 37 -12.58 9.19 -18.03
C HIS A 37 -12.04 10.53 -17.51
N SER A 38 -12.84 11.59 -17.52
CA SER A 38 -12.41 12.89 -16.98
C SER A 38 -12.07 12.84 -15.48
N GLY A 39 -12.78 12.02 -14.71
CA GLY A 39 -12.48 11.80 -13.29
C GLY A 39 -11.13 11.12 -13.10
N LEU A 40 -10.89 10.02 -13.82
CA LEU A 40 -9.61 9.30 -13.78
C LEU A 40 -8.43 10.16 -14.23
N GLU A 41 -8.62 10.99 -15.25
CA GLU A 41 -7.59 11.93 -15.72
C GLU A 41 -7.23 12.95 -14.65
N LYS A 42 -8.22 13.53 -13.98
CA LYS A 42 -8.02 14.45 -12.86
C LYS A 42 -7.28 13.77 -11.70
N ASP A 43 -7.75 12.60 -11.27
CA ASP A 43 -7.15 11.85 -10.16
C ASP A 43 -5.69 11.47 -10.47
N ASN A 44 -5.39 11.13 -11.73
CA ASN A 44 -4.03 10.83 -12.16
C ASN A 44 -3.12 12.07 -12.09
N VAL A 45 -3.60 13.24 -12.53
CA VAL A 45 -2.84 14.49 -12.41
C VAL A 45 -2.57 14.84 -10.94
N GLU A 46 -3.58 14.71 -10.08
CA GLU A 46 -3.46 14.98 -8.64
C GLU A 46 -2.48 14.02 -7.96
N LEU A 47 -2.58 12.72 -8.26
CA LEU A 47 -1.66 11.72 -7.75
C LEU A 47 -0.21 11.99 -8.19
N ASN A 48 0.01 12.30 -9.47
CA ASN A 48 1.35 12.60 -9.98
C ASN A 48 1.93 13.87 -9.35
N SER A 49 1.12 14.90 -9.13
CA SER A 49 1.54 16.10 -8.41
C SER A 49 1.94 15.79 -6.97
N SER A 50 1.13 15.00 -6.25
CA SER A 50 1.40 14.58 -4.88
C SER A 50 2.68 13.74 -4.76
N ILE A 51 2.86 12.78 -5.67
CA ILE A 51 4.07 11.95 -5.72
C ILE A 51 5.30 12.82 -5.98
N SER A 52 5.24 13.70 -6.97
CA SER A 52 6.36 14.59 -7.31
C SER A 52 6.76 15.48 -6.13
N SER A 53 5.77 16.06 -5.43
CA SER A 53 6.01 16.85 -4.22
C SER A 53 6.71 16.05 -3.12
N LYS A 54 6.25 14.81 -2.86
CA LYS A 54 6.87 13.94 -1.86
C LYS A 54 8.29 13.52 -2.23
N ILE A 55 8.56 13.26 -3.51
CA ILE A 55 9.89 12.94 -4.01
C ILE A 55 10.85 14.10 -3.78
N MET A 56 10.44 15.33 -4.14
CA MET A 56 11.27 16.52 -3.90
C MET A 56 11.60 16.68 -2.42
N LYS A 57 10.61 16.54 -1.54
CA LYS A 57 10.85 16.61 -0.09
C LYS A 57 11.84 15.55 0.40
N LEU A 58 11.71 14.31 -0.07
CA LEU A 58 12.64 13.24 0.31
C LEU A 58 14.06 13.51 -0.21
N GLN A 59 14.20 14.13 -1.39
CA GLN A 59 15.50 14.54 -1.92
C GLN A 59 16.14 15.63 -1.05
N ASP A 60 15.35 16.63 -0.61
CA ASP A 60 15.81 17.68 0.28
C ASP A 60 16.23 17.13 1.66
N ASP A 61 15.43 16.22 2.23
CA ASP A 61 15.72 15.55 3.50
C ASP A 61 17.01 14.71 3.38
N LEU A 62 17.20 14.01 2.26
CA LEU A 62 18.40 13.23 1.98
C LEU A 62 19.65 14.11 1.80
N ALA A 63 19.52 15.23 1.09
CA ALA A 63 20.59 16.20 0.95
C ALA A 63 21.02 16.75 2.32
N THR A 64 20.04 17.12 3.15
CA THR A 64 20.28 17.58 4.53
C THR A 64 20.99 16.53 5.38
N MET A 65 20.54 15.28 5.33
CA MET A 65 21.19 14.17 6.04
C MET A 65 22.63 13.94 5.57
N THR A 66 22.88 14.07 4.26
CA THR A 66 24.22 13.89 3.68
C THR A 66 25.18 14.97 4.17
N VAL A 67 24.74 16.24 4.19
CA VAL A 67 25.50 17.35 4.78
C VAL A 67 25.80 17.08 6.25
N MET A 68 24.79 16.68 7.03
CA MET A 68 24.97 16.39 8.46
C MET A 68 25.99 15.25 8.69
N LYS A 69 25.95 14.18 7.88
CA LYS A 69 26.94 13.09 7.94
C LYS A 69 28.36 13.58 7.64
N SER A 70 28.52 14.46 6.65
CA SER A 70 29.82 15.08 6.35
C SER A 70 30.32 15.88 7.55
N CYS A 71 29.50 16.77 8.12
CA CYS A 71 29.90 17.58 9.29
C CYS A 71 30.28 16.71 10.49
N ILE A 72 29.55 15.62 10.74
CA ILE A 72 29.90 14.64 11.78
C ILE A 72 31.26 14.02 11.50
N SER A 73 31.52 13.61 10.26
CA SER A 73 32.81 13.05 9.87
C SER A 73 33.94 14.04 10.09
N ASP A 74 33.74 15.32 9.72
CA ASP A 74 34.74 16.38 9.87
C ASP A 74 35.04 16.66 11.35
N VAL A 75 34.01 16.72 12.20
CA VAL A 75 34.18 16.89 13.65
C VAL A 75 34.91 15.68 14.26
N ASN A 76 34.56 14.47 13.85
CA ASN A 76 35.23 13.26 14.33
C ASN A 76 36.71 13.25 13.94
N ALA A 77 37.03 13.62 12.71
CA ALA A 77 38.40 13.72 12.22
C ALA A 77 39.20 14.76 13.01
N LEU A 78 38.64 15.95 13.23
CA LEU A 78 39.27 17.01 14.01
C LEU A 78 39.52 16.59 15.47
N LEU A 79 38.55 15.94 16.11
CA LEU A 79 38.71 15.45 17.48
C LEU A 79 39.80 14.38 17.58
N LEU A 80 39.90 13.48 16.59
CA LEU A 80 40.96 12.48 16.53
C LEU A 80 42.34 13.14 16.35
N ASP A 81 42.45 14.10 15.43
CA ASP A 81 43.69 14.85 15.17
C ASP A 81 44.18 15.61 16.41
N ILE A 82 43.28 16.26 17.15
CA ILE A 82 43.60 16.93 18.42
C ILE A 82 44.11 15.91 19.44
N ILE A 83 43.44 14.76 19.57
CA ILE A 83 43.85 13.71 20.49
C ILE A 83 45.24 13.19 20.12
N GLU A 84 45.49 12.88 18.84
CA GLU A 84 46.79 12.41 18.35
C GLU A 84 47.90 13.46 18.58
N THR A 85 47.68 14.71 18.21
CA THR A 85 48.68 15.79 18.35
C THR A 85 49.02 16.10 19.81
N CYS A 86 48.07 15.89 20.73
CA CYS A 86 48.27 16.14 22.16
C CYS A 86 49.02 15.02 22.91
N ASP A 87 49.61 14.03 22.22
CA ASP A 87 50.31 12.87 22.81
C ASP A 87 51.48 13.20 23.76
N SER A 88 52.10 14.39 23.64
CA SER A 88 53.17 14.82 24.54
C SER A 88 52.70 15.66 25.74
N MET A 89 51.43 16.13 25.73
CA MET A 89 50.90 17.09 26.70
C MET A 89 49.77 16.50 27.56
N ILE A 90 49.06 15.50 27.05
CA ILE A 90 47.94 14.84 27.74
C ILE A 90 48.42 13.49 28.27
N PRO A 91 48.37 13.24 29.60
CA PRO A 91 48.72 11.95 30.16
C PRO A 91 47.88 10.82 29.53
N ILE A 92 48.51 9.67 29.25
CA ILE A 92 47.87 8.48 28.63
C ILE A 92 46.52 8.12 29.29
N THR A 93 46.42 8.28 30.61
CA THR A 93 45.22 8.03 31.40
C THR A 93 44.06 8.97 31.03
N LEU A 94 44.35 10.24 30.73
CA LEU A 94 43.35 11.21 30.31
C LEU A 94 42.93 10.97 28.86
N LYS A 95 43.85 10.55 27.99
CA LYS A 95 43.56 10.09 26.62
C LYS A 95 42.56 8.93 26.61
N LYS A 96 42.83 7.91 27.44
CA LYS A 96 41.93 6.76 27.62
C LYS A 96 40.56 7.20 28.14
N HIS A 97 40.53 8.09 29.13
CA HIS A 97 39.29 8.58 29.71
C HIS A 97 38.45 9.40 28.71
N LEU A 98 39.08 10.26 27.89
CA LEU A 98 38.40 10.99 26.82
C LEU A 98 37.82 10.04 25.77
N SER A 99 38.60 9.05 25.32
CA SER A 99 38.14 8.07 24.34
C SER A 99 36.93 7.28 24.85
N GLU A 100 36.93 6.87 26.12
CA GLU A 100 35.81 6.19 26.76
C GLU A 100 34.56 7.08 26.86
N LYS A 101 34.71 8.37 27.19
CA LYS A 101 33.60 9.33 27.29
C LYS A 101 33.03 9.77 25.93
N LEU A 102 33.85 9.83 24.90
CA LEU A 102 33.41 10.22 23.56
C LEU A 102 32.81 9.05 22.76
N ARG A 103 33.13 7.80 23.11
CA ARG A 103 32.60 6.61 22.43
C ARG A 103 31.07 6.59 22.32
N PRO A 104 30.28 6.86 23.38
CA PRO A 104 28.83 6.95 23.28
C PRO A 104 28.37 8.04 22.31
N VAL A 105 29.02 9.20 22.31
CA VAL A 105 28.70 10.32 21.42
C VAL A 105 28.92 9.91 19.96
N PHE A 106 30.06 9.29 19.64
CA PHE A 106 30.34 8.78 18.31
C PHE A 106 29.32 7.70 17.88
N THR A 107 28.93 6.78 18.79
CA THR A 107 27.90 5.78 18.46
C THR A 107 26.53 6.39 18.18
N MET A 108 26.17 7.48 18.87
CA MET A 108 24.93 8.21 18.61
C MET A 108 24.97 8.98 17.29
N LEU A 109 26.10 9.61 16.97
CA LEU A 109 26.28 10.34 15.71
C LEU A 109 26.29 9.41 14.49
N HIS A 110 26.83 8.19 14.64
CA HIS A 110 26.86 7.20 13.57
C HIS A 110 25.49 6.56 13.28
N ARG A 111 24.51 6.73 14.17
CA ARG A 111 23.15 6.22 14.02
C ARG A 111 22.18 7.38 13.76
N PRO A 112 22.08 7.90 12.51
CA PRO A 112 21.11 8.94 12.19
C PRO A 112 19.72 8.40 12.48
N LYS A 113 19.10 8.99 13.50
CA LYS A 113 17.78 8.63 14.04
C LYS A 113 16.73 9.09 13.02
N GLY A 114 16.58 8.35 11.92
CA GLY A 114 15.70 8.76 10.82
C GLY A 114 15.55 7.75 9.67
N VAL A 115 16.42 6.74 9.56
CA VAL A 115 16.23 5.64 8.60
C VAL A 115 15.79 4.41 9.41
N PRO A 116 14.52 3.97 9.35
CA PRO A 116 14.23 2.60 9.74
C PRO A 116 15.05 1.71 8.81
N GLU A 117 15.95 0.90 9.37
CA GLU A 117 16.56 -0.22 8.66
C GLU A 117 15.43 -0.95 7.92
N SER A 118 15.51 -0.99 6.59
CA SER A 118 14.50 -1.58 5.70
C SER A 118 14.26 -3.05 6.05
N GLY A 119 13.40 -3.26 7.03
CA GLY A 119 12.98 -4.54 7.54
C GLY A 119 11.49 -4.75 7.26
N SER A 120 11.11 -4.78 5.98
CA SER A 120 10.15 -5.75 5.46
C SER A 120 9.79 -5.43 4.01
N ILE A 121 10.11 -6.40 3.17
CA ILE A 121 9.56 -6.68 1.85
C ILE A 121 8.07 -6.30 1.82
N LEU A 122 7.73 -5.28 1.04
CA LEU A 122 6.37 -4.95 0.68
C LEU A 122 5.85 -6.09 -0.19
N LYS A 123 5.15 -7.06 0.41
CA LYS A 123 4.44 -8.12 -0.30
C LYS A 123 3.40 -7.48 -1.22
N GLN A 124 3.78 -7.31 -2.47
CA GLN A 124 2.89 -7.24 -3.61
C GLN A 124 2.10 -8.55 -3.67
N ARG A 125 0.80 -8.53 -3.31
CA ARG A 125 -0.21 -9.32 -4.02
C ARG A 125 -1.62 -8.91 -3.64
N GLY A 126 -2.34 -8.35 -4.61
CA GLY A 126 -3.78 -8.18 -4.49
C GLY A 126 -4.50 -9.52 -4.45
N LYS A 127 -5.50 -9.62 -3.57
CA LYS A 127 -6.88 -10.04 -3.86
C LYS A 127 -7.66 -9.99 -2.56
N GLY A 128 -8.73 -9.18 -2.54
CA GLY A 128 -9.68 -9.18 -1.45
C GLY A 128 -10.48 -10.49 -1.39
N VAL A 129 -11.08 -10.74 -0.23
CA VAL A 129 -12.53 -10.94 -0.03
C VAL A 129 -12.78 -10.95 1.48
N LYS A 130 -13.80 -10.17 1.86
CA LYS A 130 -14.35 -10.04 3.22
C LYS A 130 -14.88 -11.39 3.72
N GLN A 131 -14.76 -11.68 5.02
CA GLN A 131 -15.93 -12.10 5.80
C GLN A 131 -15.69 -12.03 7.31
N SER A 132 -16.42 -11.11 7.93
CA SER A 132 -16.78 -11.09 9.34
C SER A 132 -17.93 -12.07 9.59
N LYS A 133 -17.86 -12.82 10.71
CA LYS A 133 -18.99 -13.39 11.51
C LYS A 133 -18.39 -14.12 12.72
N LYS A 134 -18.46 -13.56 13.93
CA LYS A 134 -19.51 -13.79 14.96
C LYS A 134 -19.90 -15.28 15.13
N GLU A 135 -19.17 -15.91 16.05
CA GLU A 135 -19.55 -16.78 17.18
C GLU A 135 -21.00 -17.31 17.34
N ILE A 136 -21.07 -18.47 18.04
CA ILE A 136 -22.18 -19.22 18.68
C ILE A 136 -22.66 -20.48 17.89
N PRO A 137 -23.00 -21.64 18.51
CA PRO A 137 -22.15 -22.62 19.19
C PRO A 137 -22.34 -24.08 18.65
N ARG A 138 -21.54 -25.03 19.12
CA ARG A 138 -21.59 -26.48 18.78
C ARG A 138 -22.94 -27.15 19.13
N PRO A 139 -23.36 -28.16 18.36
CA PRO A 139 -24.05 -29.33 18.91
C PRO A 139 -23.11 -30.55 18.96
N SER A 140 -23.10 -31.16 20.13
CA SER A 140 -22.47 -32.45 20.45
C SER A 140 -23.34 -33.59 19.90
N VAL A 141 -22.78 -34.51 19.11
CA VAL A 141 -23.34 -35.87 18.97
C VAL A 141 -22.20 -36.89 18.81
N LYS A 142 -22.15 -37.86 19.73
CA LYS A 142 -21.29 -39.06 19.72
C LYS A 142 -21.74 -40.07 18.64
N PRO A 143 -20.83 -40.90 18.10
CA PRO A 143 -21.17 -41.93 17.11
C PRO A 143 -21.29 -43.33 17.74
N THR A 144 -22.25 -44.17 17.34
CA THR A 144 -22.12 -45.65 17.40
C THR A 144 -23.06 -46.35 16.39
N PHE A 145 -22.57 -47.48 15.86
CA PHE A 145 -22.94 -48.28 14.69
C PHE A 145 -24.21 -49.19 14.79
N LYS A 146 -24.92 -49.34 13.63
CA LYS A 146 -25.51 -50.55 12.94
C LYS A 146 -26.43 -51.57 13.69
N PRO A 147 -27.16 -52.50 13.00
CA PRO A 147 -27.96 -52.43 11.75
C PRO A 147 -29.30 -53.26 11.77
N LYS A 148 -30.06 -53.19 10.65
CA LYS A 148 -30.86 -54.27 9.99
C LYS A 148 -32.19 -54.77 10.60
N SER A 149 -33.29 -54.53 9.86
CA SER A 149 -34.24 -55.59 9.45
C SER A 149 -35.24 -55.06 8.40
N GLU A 150 -35.29 -55.74 7.25
CA GLU A 150 -36.40 -55.70 6.29
C GLU A 150 -37.67 -56.31 6.91
N ALA A 151 -38.85 -55.81 6.53
CA ALA A 151 -40.04 -56.64 6.33
C ALA A 151 -41.08 -55.92 5.44
N LYS A 152 -41.44 -56.59 4.34
CA LYS A 152 -42.55 -56.31 3.42
C LYS A 152 -43.93 -56.54 4.07
N ARG A 153 -44.96 -56.09 3.34
CA ARG A 153 -46.39 -56.52 3.27
C ARG A 153 -47.32 -55.42 3.75
N SER A 154 -48.42 -55.07 3.07
CA SER A 154 -49.06 -55.59 1.85
C SER A 154 -49.97 -54.49 1.31
#